data_AF-A0A822GHC5-F1
#
_entry.id   AF-A0A822GHC5-F1
#
_cell.length_a   1.000
_cell.length_b   1.000
_cell.length_c   1.000
_cell.angle_alpha   90.00
_cell.angle_beta   90.00
_cell.angle_gamma   90.00
#
_symmetry.space_group_name_H-M   'P 1'
#
loop_
_entity.id
_entity.type
_entity.pdbx_description
1 polymer ?
#
loop_
_entity_poly.entity_id
_entity_poly.type
_entity_poly.pdbx_seq_one_letter_code
_entity_poly.pdbx_strand_id
1 'polypeptide(L)'
;RLDQLIYIPLPEDKSRMAILKTSLRKSSVPKDVDMNYLTNVTEGFSNADLTKICQRACILATRESIEKKQQRIRPTTMDSDEPAPELEIRRDHFEEAMKFARRSVSDKDISKYEMFAQTLEQSRVFGTQFRFPGQ
;
A
#
# COMPACT_ATOMS: atom_id res chain seq x y z
N ARG A 1 18.23 8.22 26.71
CA ARG A 1 16.97 7.83 27.40
C ARG A 1 15.90 7.80 26.33
N LEU A 2 15.07 6.75 26.26
CA LEU A 2 13.89 6.71 25.40
C LEU A 2 12.70 7.16 26.24
N ASP A 3 12.03 8.22 25.83
CA ASP A 3 11.03 8.88 26.68
C ASP A 3 9.68 8.14 26.67
N GLN A 4 9.35 7.48 25.56
CA GLN A 4 8.14 6.66 25.45
C GLN A 4 8.36 5.53 24.44
N LEU A 5 7.98 4.30 24.81
CA LEU A 5 7.91 3.18 23.87
C LEU A 5 6.46 2.96 23.44
N ILE A 6 6.19 2.92 22.14
CA ILE A 6 4.84 2.72 21.59
C ILE A 6 4.90 1.55 20.61
N TYR A 7 4.03 0.57 20.80
CA TYR A 7 3.84 -0.51 19.84
C TYR A 7 2.91 -0.05 18.72
N ILE A 8 3.30 -0.30 17.47
CA ILE A 8 2.49 -0.02 16.29
C ILE A 8 2.24 -1.37 15.61
N PRO A 9 1.01 -1.89 15.62
CA PRO A 9 0.69 -3.17 15.00
C PRO A 9 0.71 -3.06 13.47
N LEU A 10 0.65 -4.22 12.81
CA LEU A 10 0.37 -4.28 11.37
C LEU A 10 -1.02 -3.69 11.05
N PRO A 11 -1.21 -3.15 9.83
CA PRO A 11 -2.48 -2.55 9.46
C PRO A 11 -3.61 -3.58 9.37
N GLU A 12 -4.73 -3.28 10.04
CA GLU A 12 -6.01 -3.96 9.87
C GLU A 12 -6.63 -3.67 8.49
N ASP A 13 -7.70 -4.38 8.14
CA ASP A 13 -8.35 -4.33 6.82
C ASP A 13 -8.66 -2.91 6.35
N LYS A 14 -9.28 -2.09 7.21
CA LYS A 14 -9.61 -0.69 6.90
C LYS A 14 -8.35 0.15 6.65
N SER A 15 -7.30 -0.09 7.42
CA SER A 15 -6.01 0.58 7.26
C SER A 15 -5.30 0.14 5.99
N ARG A 16 -5.32 -1.15 5.64
CA ARG A 16 -4.77 -1.66 4.37
C ARG A 16 -5.50 -1.07 3.16
N MET A 17 -6.83 -1.02 3.21
CA MET A 17 -7.66 -0.35 2.21
C MET A 17 -7.26 1.12 2.03
N ALA A 18 -7.09 1.85 3.13
CA ALA A 18 -6.68 3.25 3.10
C ALA A 18 -5.27 3.43 2.53
N ILE A 19 -4.34 2.54 2.89
CA ILE A 19 -2.97 2.53 2.34
C ILE A 19 -3.02 2.30 0.84
N LEU A 20 -3.69 1.25 0.35
CA LEU A 20 -3.82 0.94 -1.07
C LEU A 20 -4.39 2.13 -1.85
N LYS A 21 -5.49 2.72 -1.37
CA LYS A 21 -6.11 3.92 -1.98
C LYS A 21 -5.17 5.13 -1.98
N THR A 22 -4.43 5.34 -0.89
CA THR A 22 -3.50 6.47 -0.77
C THR A 22 -2.29 6.30 -1.69
N SER A 23 -1.72 5.10 -1.75
CA SER A 23 -0.61 4.75 -2.64
C SER A 23 -0.97 4.93 -4.12
N LEU A 24 -2.25 4.76 -4.47
CA LEU A 24 -2.77 4.87 -5.83
C LEU A 24 -3.49 6.20 -6.11
N ARG A 25 -3.50 7.16 -5.16
CA ARG A 25 -4.29 8.39 -5.25
C ARG A 25 -4.02 9.25 -6.49
N LYS A 26 -2.80 9.16 -7.04
CA LYS A 26 -2.36 9.92 -8.23
C LYS A 26 -2.41 9.08 -9.52
N SER A 27 -2.88 7.84 -9.45
CA SER A 27 -2.92 6.90 -10.56
C SER A 27 -4.37 6.69 -11.01
N SER A 28 -4.57 6.53 -12.33
CA SER A 28 -5.87 6.07 -12.82
C SER A 28 -5.98 4.57 -12.59
N VAL A 29 -7.04 4.15 -11.89
CA VAL A 29 -7.32 2.74 -11.61
C VAL A 29 -8.77 2.44 -12.03
N PRO A 30 -8.98 1.57 -13.03
CA PRO A 30 -10.31 1.25 -13.53
C PRO A 30 -11.14 0.50 -12.49
N LYS A 31 -12.48 0.60 -12.63
CA LYS A 31 -13.45 0.01 -11.69
C LYS A 31 -13.41 -1.52 -11.61
N ASP A 32 -12.78 -2.17 -12.59
CA ASP A 32 -12.66 -3.61 -12.65
C ASP A 32 -11.54 -4.15 -11.71
N VAL A 33 -10.70 -3.28 -11.17
CA VAL A 33 -9.76 -3.61 -10.09
C VAL A 33 -10.49 -3.65 -8.75
N ASP A 34 -10.68 -4.84 -8.20
CA ASP A 34 -11.33 -5.03 -6.91
C ASP A 34 -10.36 -4.75 -5.75
N MET A 35 -10.49 -3.54 -5.17
CA MET A 35 -9.71 -3.12 -4.00
C MET A 35 -10.04 -3.90 -2.72
N ASN A 36 -11.26 -4.41 -2.59
CA ASN A 36 -11.64 -5.24 -1.44
C ASN A 36 -10.93 -6.59 -1.53
N TYR A 37 -10.91 -7.19 -2.72
CA TYR A 37 -10.15 -8.40 -2.95
C TYR A 37 -8.66 -8.20 -2.63
N LEU A 38 -8.03 -7.13 -3.15
CA LEU A 38 -6.63 -6.80 -2.84
C LEU A 38 -6.37 -6.63 -1.34
N THR A 39 -7.31 -6.01 -0.62
CA THR A 39 -7.21 -5.81 0.85
C THR A 39 -7.28 -7.13 1.62
N ASN A 40 -8.12 -8.05 1.17
CA ASN A 40 -8.31 -9.36 1.80
C ASN A 40 -7.08 -10.26 1.59
N VAL A 41 -6.55 -10.32 0.36
CA VAL A 41 -5.40 -11.19 0.03
C VAL A 41 -4.06 -10.67 0.55
N THR A 42 -4.02 -9.43 1.06
CA THR A 42 -2.81 -8.80 1.62
C THR A 42 -2.84 -8.77 3.16
N GLU A 43 -3.56 -9.68 3.79
CA GLU A 43 -3.50 -9.86 5.24
C GLU A 43 -2.06 -10.12 5.73
N GLY A 44 -1.68 -9.45 6.83
CA GLY A 44 -0.33 -9.56 7.39
C GLY A 44 0.76 -8.83 6.59
N PHE A 45 0.42 -8.06 5.55
CA PHE A 45 1.35 -7.19 4.85
C PHE A 45 1.59 -5.90 5.64
N SER A 46 2.84 -5.45 5.67
CA SER A 46 3.17 -4.13 6.21
C SER A 46 2.80 -3.01 5.26
N ASN A 47 2.77 -1.77 5.74
CA ASN A 47 2.59 -0.59 4.90
C ASN A 47 3.62 -0.52 3.76
N ALA A 48 4.86 -0.93 4.03
CA ALA A 48 5.93 -0.98 3.03
C ALA A 48 5.64 -2.03 1.95
N ASP A 49 5.13 -3.20 2.33
CA ASP A 49 4.80 -4.26 1.37
C ASP A 49 3.64 -3.83 0.45
N LEU A 50 2.58 -3.26 1.02
CA LEU A 50 1.43 -2.72 0.27
C LEU A 50 1.86 -1.64 -0.72
N THR A 51 2.66 -0.69 -0.25
CA THR A 51 3.18 0.40 -1.11
C THR A 51 4.03 -0.18 -2.25
N LYS A 52 4.84 -1.19 -1.97
CA LYS A 52 5.70 -1.85 -2.97
C LYS A 52 4.87 -2.59 -4.03
N ILE A 53 3.76 -3.22 -3.66
CA ILE A 53 2.82 -3.83 -4.61
C ILE A 53 2.28 -2.77 -5.57
N CYS A 54 1.76 -1.65 -5.04
CA CYS A 54 1.22 -0.56 -5.84
C CYS A 54 2.28 0.06 -6.77
N GLN A 55 3.50 0.28 -6.27
CA GLN A 55 4.62 0.78 -7.07
C GLN A 55 4.97 -0.18 -8.21
N ARG A 56 5.00 -1.49 -7.93
CA ARG A 56 5.30 -2.50 -8.97
C ARG A 56 4.21 -2.53 -10.04
N ALA A 57 2.94 -2.50 -9.66
CA ALA A 57 1.83 -2.41 -10.61
C ALA A 57 1.93 -1.14 -11.49
N CYS A 58 2.26 0.00 -10.89
CA CYS A 58 2.48 1.26 -11.61
C CYS A 58 3.66 1.18 -12.61
N ILE A 59 4.78 0.56 -12.21
CA ILE A 59 5.93 0.35 -13.09
C ILE A 59 5.56 -0.53 -14.28
N LEU A 60 4.77 -1.59 -14.06
CA LEU A 60 4.31 -2.48 -15.13
C LEU A 60 3.43 -1.72 -16.13
N ALA A 61 2.45 -0.95 -15.63
CA ALA A 61 1.61 -0.10 -16.47
C ALA A 61 2.42 0.94 -17.27
N THR A 62 3.46 1.51 -16.65
CA THR A 62 4.37 2.46 -17.30
C THR A 62 5.15 1.81 -18.43
N ARG A 63 5.70 0.62 -18.20
CA ARG A 63 6.45 -0.13 -19.22
C ARG A 63 5.57 -0.45 -20.42
N GLU A 64 4.36 -0.96 -20.18
CA GLU A 64 3.42 -1.27 -21.26
C GLU A 64 3.04 -0.04 -22.08
N SER A 65 2.77 1.10 -21.43
CA SER A 65 2.44 2.35 -22.11
C SER A 65 3.59 2.83 -23.02
N ILE A 66 4.83 2.74 -22.53
CA ILE A 66 6.04 3.08 -23.31
C ILE A 66 6.19 2.14 -24.51
N GLU A 67 6.04 0.83 -24.32
CA GLU A 67 6.14 -0.16 -25.40
C GLU A 67 5.09 0.07 -26.49
N LYS A 68 3.84 0.32 -26.10
CA LYS A 68 2.75 0.67 -27.04
C LYS A 68 3.05 1.94 -27.83
N LYS A 69 3.59 2.97 -27.17
CA LYS A 69 3.99 4.23 -27.82
C LYS A 69 5.10 3.99 -28.85
N GLN A 70 6.12 3.18 -28.51
CA GLN A 70 7.21 2.84 -29.43
C GLN A 70 6.72 2.03 -30.64
N GLN A 71 5.77 1.11 -30.46
CA GLN A 71 5.18 0.34 -31.58
C GLN A 71 4.39 1.23 -32.55
N ARG A 72 3.73 2.28 -32.04
CA ARG A 72 3.03 3.29 -32.85
C ARG A 72 3.98 4.22 -33.62
N ILE A 73 5.24 4.39 -33.19
CA ILE A 73 6.23 5.27 -33.82
C ILE A 73 6.98 4.58 -34.99
N ARG A 74 6.49 3.43 -35.50
CA ARG A 74 6.90 2.94 -36.83
C ARG A 74 6.29 3.86 -37.92
N PRO A 75 7.05 4.22 -38.96
CA PRO A 75 7.11 5.60 -39.45
C PRO A 75 5.94 5.93 -40.37
N THR A 76 4.88 6.52 -39.85
CA THR A 76 4.04 7.43 -40.65
C THR A 76 3.36 8.43 -39.72
N THR A 77 3.53 9.72 -40.04
CA THR A 77 2.90 10.94 -39.46
C THR A 77 3.29 11.27 -38.01
N MET A 78 4.19 12.23 -37.78
CA MET A 78 3.96 13.69 -37.74
C MET A 78 2.97 14.11 -36.65
N ASP A 79 3.54 14.73 -35.60
CA ASP A 79 2.95 15.56 -34.55
C ASP A 79 1.42 15.63 -34.51
N SER A 80 0.85 14.78 -33.67
CA SER A 80 -0.50 14.99 -33.14
C SER A 80 -0.31 15.50 -31.71
N ASP A 81 -0.79 16.71 -31.42
CA ASP A 81 -1.01 17.25 -30.06
C ASP A 81 -2.11 16.45 -29.32
N GLU A 82 -2.19 15.14 -29.53
CA GLU A 82 -3.06 14.26 -28.77
C GLU A 82 -2.44 14.08 -27.37
N PRO A 83 -3.21 14.36 -26.30
CA PRO A 83 -2.73 14.12 -24.95
C PRO A 83 -2.32 12.66 -24.83
N ALA A 84 -1.13 12.43 -24.26
CA ALA A 84 -0.63 11.09 -24.02
C ALA A 84 -1.72 10.28 -23.27
N PRO A 85 -1.97 9.03 -23.67
CA PRO A 85 -2.99 8.22 -23.02
C PRO A 85 -2.72 8.17 -21.51
N GLU A 86 -3.75 8.44 -20.71
CA GLU A 86 -3.65 8.38 -19.26
C GLU A 86 -3.17 6.98 -18.86
N LEU A 87 -2.20 6.94 -17.95
CA LEU A 87 -1.64 5.69 -17.47
C LEU A 87 -2.63 5.02 -16.53
N GLU A 88 -3.22 3.93 -17.00
CA GLU A 88 -4.19 3.13 -16.26
C GLU A 88 -3.55 1.87 -15.67
N ILE A 89 -3.65 1.72 -14.34
CA ILE A 89 -3.18 0.52 -13.63
C ILE A 89 -4.31 -0.51 -13.58
N ARG A 90 -4.37 -1.35 -14.61
CA ARG A 90 -5.32 -2.47 -14.75
C ARG A 90 -5.04 -3.68 -13.84
N ARG A 91 -5.98 -4.63 -13.82
CA ARG A 91 -5.97 -5.87 -13.02
C ARG A 91 -4.72 -6.74 -13.26
N ASP A 92 -4.34 -6.92 -14.52
CA ASP A 92 -3.16 -7.68 -14.95
C ASP A 92 -1.85 -7.18 -14.31
N HIS A 93 -1.69 -5.87 -14.17
CA HIS A 93 -0.53 -5.29 -13.48
C HIS A 93 -0.48 -5.67 -12.00
N PHE A 94 -1.64 -5.74 -11.32
CA PHE A 94 -1.71 -6.19 -9.94
C PHE A 94 -1.47 -7.69 -9.82
N GLU A 95 -2.01 -8.51 -10.72
CA GLU A 95 -1.75 -9.94 -10.76
C GLU A 95 -0.25 -10.23 -10.91
N GLU A 96 0.42 -9.54 -11.84
CA GLU A 96 1.85 -9.67 -12.07
C GLU A 96 2.68 -9.12 -10.90
N ALA A 97 2.24 -8.01 -10.28
CA ALA A 97 2.88 -7.49 -9.08
C ALA A 97 2.80 -8.48 -7.90
N MET A 98 1.65 -9.13 -7.73
CA MET A 98 1.36 -10.07 -6.64
C MET A 98 2.17 -11.36 -6.73
N LYS A 99 2.60 -11.80 -7.93
CA LYS A 99 3.51 -12.97 -8.08
C LYS A 99 4.81 -12.84 -7.30
N PHE A 100 5.24 -11.62 -7.00
CA PHE A 100 6.49 -11.32 -6.30
C PHE A 100 6.25 -10.68 -4.92
N ALA A 101 4.98 -10.53 -4.53
CA ALA A 101 4.61 -10.00 -3.24
C ALA A 101 4.92 -11.02 -2.15
N ARG A 102 5.59 -10.56 -1.08
CA ARG A 102 5.90 -11.36 0.11
C ARG A 102 5.80 -10.46 1.33
N ARG A 103 5.25 -11.01 2.42
CA ARG A 103 5.24 -10.35 3.72
C ARG A 103 6.68 -10.13 4.17
N SER A 104 7.04 -8.89 4.52
CA SER A 104 8.36 -8.60 5.06
C SER A 104 8.48 -8.87 6.55
N VAL A 105 7.34 -8.94 7.26
CA VAL A 105 7.28 -9.18 8.70
C VAL A 105 6.76 -10.60 8.96
N SER A 106 7.51 -11.38 9.74
CA SER A 106 7.17 -12.76 10.09
C SER A 106 6.19 -12.83 11.27
N ASP A 107 5.41 -13.91 11.36
CA ASP A 107 4.50 -14.13 12.50
C ASP A 107 5.25 -14.20 13.84
N LYS A 108 6.48 -14.75 13.82
CA LYS A 108 7.34 -14.79 15.00
C LYS A 108 7.70 -13.39 15.50
N ASP A 109 8.01 -12.47 14.59
CA ASP A 109 8.32 -11.09 14.96
C ASP A 109 7.08 -10.40 15.51
N ILE A 110 5.92 -10.57 14.87
CA ILE A 110 4.64 -10.03 15.35
C ILE A 110 4.38 -10.47 16.78
N SER A 111 4.37 -11.78 17.04
CA SER A 111 4.10 -12.32 18.37
C SER A 111 5.12 -11.85 19.42
N LYS A 112 6.40 -11.76 19.04
CA LYS A 112 7.45 -11.26 19.95
C LYS A 112 7.19 -9.81 20.36
N TYR A 113 6.84 -8.93 19.41
CA TYR A 113 6.60 -7.52 19.70
C TYR A 113 5.26 -7.30 20.42
N GLU A 114 4.24 -8.12 20.15
CA GLU A 114 2.97 -8.11 20.91
C GLU A 114 3.18 -8.49 22.38
N MET A 115 3.92 -9.57 22.66
CA MET A 115 4.26 -9.96 24.05
C MET A 115 5.03 -8.86 24.77
N PHE A 116 5.94 -8.20 24.06
CA PHE A 116 6.72 -7.09 24.61
C PHE A 116 5.82 -5.88 24.92
N ALA A 117 4.87 -5.57 24.02
CA ALA A 117 3.89 -4.51 24.22
C ALA A 117 3.01 -4.76 25.45
N GLN A 118 2.50 -5.98 25.63
CA GLN A 118 1.68 -6.36 26.78
C GLN A 118 2.46 -6.21 28.10
N THR A 119 3.73 -6.63 28.12
CA THR A 119 4.60 -6.48 29.31
C THR A 119 4.81 -5.00 29.66
N LEU A 120 4.93 -4.13 28.67
CA LEU A 120 5.10 -2.69 28.87
C LEU A 120 3.82 -2.00 29.33
N GLU A 121 2.66 -2.39 28.81
CA GLU A 121 1.37 -1.85 29.24
C GLU A 121 1.06 -2.18 30.71
N GLN A 122 1.43 -3.36 31.20
CA GLN A 122 1.30 -3.72 32.62
C GLN A 122 2.10 -2.78 33.55
N SER A 123 3.17 -2.16 33.05
CA SER A 123 3.96 -1.17 33.79
C SER A 123 3.43 0.27 33.72
N ARG A 124 2.43 0.54 32.87
CA ARG A 124 1.86 1.87 32.64
C ARG A 124 0.58 2.06 33.46
N VAL A 125 0.72 2.65 34.66
CA VAL A 125 -0.41 3.13 35.48
C VAL A 125 -0.63 4.65 35.35
N PHE A 126 0.24 5.37 34.66
CA PHE A 126 0.31 6.83 34.76
C PHE A 126 -0.24 7.54 33.51
N GLY A 127 -1.50 7.99 33.55
CA GLY A 127 -2.03 8.90 32.51
C GLY A 127 -3.56 9.01 32.34
N THR A 128 -4.37 8.25 33.06
CA THR A 128 -5.84 8.22 32.86
C THR A 128 -6.62 9.39 33.48
N GLN A 129 -5.96 10.47 33.86
CA GLN A 129 -6.57 11.60 34.58
C GLN A 129 -6.43 12.95 33.86
N PHE A 130 -6.51 12.93 32.53
CA PHE A 130 -6.78 14.14 31.78
C PHE A 130 -8.30 14.37 31.68
N ARG A 131 -8.81 15.43 32.32
CA ARG A 131 -10.15 15.96 32.09
C ARG A 131 -10.06 17.45 31.81
N PHE A 132 -10.85 17.91 30.85
CA PHE A 132 -11.08 19.34 30.65
C PHE A 132 -11.95 19.88 31.80
N PRO A 133 -11.74 21.12 32.27
CA PRO A 133 -12.63 21.74 33.24
C PRO A 133 -14.03 21.94 32.64
N GLY A 134 -15.10 21.48 33.32
CA GLY A 134 -16.50 21.75 32.95
C GLY A 134 -17.39 20.57 32.54
N GLN A 135 -16.99 19.31 32.81
CA GLN A 135 -17.87 18.14 32.79
C GLN A 135 -17.96 17.48 34.17
#